data_AF-A1AVW0-F1
#
_entry.id   AF-A1AVW0-F1
#
_cell.length_a   1.000
_cell.length_b   1.000
_cell.length_c   1.000
_cell.angle_alpha   90.00
_cell.angle_beta   90.00
_cell.angle_gamma   90.00
#
_symmetry.space_group_name_H-M   'P 1'
#
loop_
_entity.id
_entity.type
_entity.pdbx_description
1 polymer ?
#
loop_
_entity_poly.entity_id
_entity_poly.type
_entity_poly.pdbx_seq_one_letter_code
_entity_poly.pdbx_strand_id
1 'polypeptide(L)'
;MFDVGFWEFALIGIIALIIVGPKRMPAIARKAGTYVGKAKRFIANIQEDISDELEIDKLKEHLSTVDKKPNILEIFDDTKNTFNDVKNNTDQK
;
A
#
# COMPACT_ATOMS: atom_id res chain seq x y z
N MET A 1 -5.72 4.90 8.78
CA MET A 1 -5.34 3.87 9.78
C MET A 1 -3.95 3.31 9.48
N PHE A 2 -2.95 4.18 9.52
CA PHE A 2 -1.53 3.84 9.57
C PHE A 2 -0.87 4.97 10.37
N ASP A 3 -1.18 5.08 11.66
CA ASP A 3 -0.41 5.93 12.58
C ASP A 3 0.91 5.22 12.95
N VAL A 4 1.65 4.77 11.93
CA VAL A 4 2.98 4.19 12.11
C VAL A 4 3.92 5.38 12.19
N GLY A 5 4.13 5.85 13.42
CA GLY A 5 5.10 6.88 13.72
C GLY A 5 6.53 6.36 13.66
N PHE A 6 7.47 7.27 13.92
CA PHE A 6 8.90 6.94 13.99
C PHE A 6 9.18 5.82 15.01
N TRP A 7 8.40 5.79 16.11
CA TRP A 7 8.58 4.82 17.19
C TRP A 7 8.22 3.40 16.76
N GLU A 8 7.12 3.23 16.04
CA GLU A 8 6.68 1.95 15.50
C GLU A 8 7.71 1.39 14.50
N PHE A 9 8.25 2.24 13.62
CA PHE A 9 9.33 1.84 12.72
C PHE A 9 10.61 1.43 13.47
N ALA A 10 10.98 2.16 14.52
CA ALA A 10 12.13 1.80 15.35
C ALA A 10 11.94 0.43 16.03
N LEU A 11 10.74 0.17 16.58
CA LEU A 11 10.40 -1.11 17.21
C LEU A 11 10.45 -2.26 16.20
N ILE A 12 9.84 -2.09 15.03
CA ILE A 12 9.91 -3.09 13.95
C ILE A 12 11.37 -3.32 13.52
N GLY A 13 12.18 -2.26 13.44
CA GLY A 13 13.60 -2.33 13.15
C GLY A 13 14.36 -3.18 14.18
N ILE A 14 14.12 -2.97 15.47
CA ILE A 14 14.72 -3.76 16.55
C ILE A 14 14.33 -5.23 16.45
N ILE A 15 13.03 -5.52 16.27
CA ILE A 15 12.53 -6.89 16.11
C ILE A 15 13.16 -7.57 14.89
N ALA A 16 13.24 -6.86 13.76
CA ALA A 16 13.87 -7.35 12.54
C ALA A 16 15.37 -7.63 12.76
N LEU A 17 16.08 -6.78 13.50
CA LEU A 17 17.49 -7.01 13.86
C LEU A 17 17.66 -8.26 14.73
N ILE A 18 16.73 -8.56 15.64
CA ILE A 18 16.79 -9.77 16.48
C ILE A 18 16.57 -11.03 15.63
N ILE A 19 15.55 -11.03 14.77
CA ILE A 19 15.17 -12.21 13.96
C ILE A 19 16.20 -12.49 12.86
N VAL A 20 16.56 -11.46 12.09
CA VAL A 20 17.46 -11.59 10.93
C VAL A 20 18.92 -11.53 11.35
N GLY A 21 19.22 -10.78 12.41
CA GLY A 21 20.57 -10.48 12.87
C GLY A 21 21.11 -9.17 12.30
N PRO A 22 21.83 -8.37 13.10
CA PRO A 22 22.35 -7.06 12.68
C PRO A 22 23.41 -7.13 11.58
N LYS A 23 24.09 -8.27 11.43
CA LYS A 23 25.08 -8.47 10.35
C LYS A 23 24.43 -8.78 9.00
N ARG A 24 23.22 -9.36 8.98
CA ARG A 24 22.56 -9.85 7.76
C ARG A 24 21.53 -8.85 7.23
N MET A 25 20.86 -8.10 8.10
CA MET A 25 19.86 -7.10 7.73
C MET A 25 20.39 -6.02 6.73
N PRO A 26 21.61 -5.48 6.87
CA PRO A 26 22.16 -4.53 5.89
C PRO A 26 22.33 -5.12 4.49
N ALA A 27 22.66 -6.40 4.39
CA ALA A 27 22.81 -7.08 3.10
C ALA A 27 21.45 -7.24 2.40
N ILE A 28 20.39 -7.57 3.15
CA ILE A 28 19.01 -7.68 2.62
C ILE A 28 18.50 -6.30 2.20
N ALA A 29 18.68 -5.27 3.04
CA ALA A 29 18.29 -3.91 2.73
C ALA A 29 18.98 -3.39 1.45
N ARG A 30 20.28 -3.67 1.27
CA ARG A 30 21.02 -3.32 0.04
C ARG A 30 20.46 -4.02 -1.20
N LYS A 31 20.16 -5.32 -1.10
CA LYS A 31 19.56 -6.08 -2.21
C LYS A 31 18.19 -5.51 -2.57
N ALA A 32 17.30 -5.39 -1.60
CA ALA A 32 15.97 -4.81 -1.78
C ALA A 32 16.05 -3.39 -2.37
N GLY A 33 16.90 -2.53 -1.80
CA GLY A 33 17.13 -1.17 -2.29
C GLY A 33 17.65 -1.12 -3.73
N THR A 34 18.47 -2.09 -4.13
CA THR A 34 18.94 -2.20 -5.53
C THR A 34 17.78 -2.54 -6.47
N TYR A 35 16.89 -3.47 -6.09
CA TYR A 35 15.71 -3.81 -6.89
C TYR A 35 14.74 -2.64 -6.99
N VAL A 36 14.43 -1.99 -5.86
CA VAL A 36 13.58 -0.79 -5.82
C VAL A 36 14.20 0.33 -6.66
N GLY A 37 15.52 0.54 -6.56
CA GLY A 37 16.24 1.54 -7.33
C GLY A 37 16.20 1.26 -8.84
N LYS A 38 16.33 0.00 -9.25
CA LYS A 38 16.17 -0.42 -10.65
C LYS A 38 14.75 -0.18 -11.16
N ALA A 39 13.73 -0.55 -10.38
CA ALA A 39 12.34 -0.31 -10.74
C ALA A 39 12.04 1.20 -10.86
N LYS A 40 12.52 2.02 -9.92
CA LYS A 40 12.38 3.48 -9.98
C LYS A 40 13.02 4.06 -11.23
N ARG A 41 14.24 3.62 -11.58
CA ARG A 41 14.95 4.05 -12.80
C ARG A 41 14.20 3.61 -14.06
N PHE A 42 13.68 2.40 -14.09
CA PHE A 42 12.89 1.90 -15.22
C PHE A 42 11.64 2.75 -15.45
N ILE A 43 10.91 3.08 -14.39
CA ILE A 43 9.74 3.98 -14.46
C ILE A 43 10.15 5.38 -14.93
N ALA A 44 11.30 5.89 -14.46
CA ALA A 44 11.81 7.20 -14.88
C ALA A 44 12.19 7.23 -16.37
N ASN A 45 12.88 6.20 -16.86
CA ASN A 45 13.23 6.09 -18.29
C ASN A 45 11.98 5.97 -19.17
N ILE A 46 10.97 5.20 -18.74
CA ILE A 46 9.69 5.12 -19.46
C ILE A 46 9.01 6.48 -19.55
N GLN A 47 9.02 7.26 -18.47
CA GLN A 47 8.46 8.62 -18.50
C GLN A 47 9.24 9.53 -19.44
N GLU A 48 10.56 9.42 -19.50
CA GLU A 48 11.43 10.19 -20.40
C GLU A 48 11.17 9.83 -21.88
N ASP A 49 11.15 8.54 -22.21
CA ASP A 49 10.93 8.05 -23.58
C ASP A 49 9.50 8.34 -24.10
N ILE A 50 8.48 8.36 -23.22
CA ILE A 50 7.07 8.58 -23.58
C ILE A 50 6.67 10.07 -23.54
N SER A 51 7.45 10.94 -22.87
CA SER A 51 7.20 12.39 -22.84
C SER A 51 7.32 13.04 -24.23
N ASP A 52 8.04 12.39 -25.14
CA ASP A 52 8.22 12.87 -26.52
C ASP A 52 7.06 12.45 -27.47
N GLU A 53 6.17 11.51 -27.11
CA GLU A 53 5.18 10.95 -28.06
C GLU A 53 3.74 10.67 -27.54
N LEU A 54 3.31 11.31 -26.44
CA LEU A 54 1.97 11.22 -25.79
C LEU A 54 1.81 10.12 -24.72
N GLU A 55 1.10 10.52 -23.65
CA GLU A 55 0.26 9.66 -22.80
C GLU A 55 0.78 9.21 -21.41
N ILE A 56 1.57 10.07 -20.76
CA ILE A 56 1.95 9.92 -19.33
C ILE A 56 0.72 9.95 -18.40
N ASP A 57 -0.37 10.60 -18.82
CA ASP A 57 -1.59 10.73 -18.03
C ASP A 57 -2.40 9.43 -17.91
N LYS A 58 -2.43 8.55 -18.94
CA LYS A 58 -3.22 7.31 -18.87
C LYS A 58 -2.58 6.23 -18.01
N LEU A 59 -1.25 6.11 -18.01
CA LEU A 59 -0.56 5.17 -17.10
C LEU A 59 -0.68 5.64 -15.64
N LYS A 60 -0.58 6.96 -15.42
CA LYS A 60 -0.80 7.57 -14.11
C LYS A 60 -2.25 7.36 -13.63
N GLU A 61 -3.24 7.45 -14.52
CA GLU A 61 -4.65 7.14 -14.23
C GLU A 61 -4.86 5.66 -13.85
N HIS A 62 -4.24 4.71 -14.56
CA HIS A 62 -4.31 3.29 -14.23
C HIS A 62 -3.60 2.92 -12.91
N LEU A 63 -2.50 3.58 -12.55
CA LEU A 63 -1.84 3.36 -11.26
C LEU A 63 -2.58 4.04 -10.11
N SER A 64 -3.10 5.25 -10.33
CA SER A 64 -3.87 5.97 -9.30
C SER A 64 -5.27 5.39 -9.05
N THR A 65 -5.84 4.63 -10.00
CA THR A 65 -7.05 3.82 -9.76
C THR A 65 -6.77 2.58 -8.91
N VAL A 66 -5.54 2.06 -8.89
CA VAL A 66 -5.12 0.95 -8.01
C VAL A 66 -4.90 1.43 -6.58
N ASP A 67 -4.36 2.64 -6.37
CA ASP A 67 -4.19 3.23 -5.03
C ASP A 67 -5.51 3.71 -4.37
N LYS A 68 -6.59 3.87 -5.14
CA LYS A 68 -7.84 4.49 -4.65
C LYS A 68 -8.83 3.55 -3.93
N LYS A 69 -8.41 2.34 -3.54
CA LYS A 69 -9.26 1.43 -2.73
C LYS A 69 -8.66 1.13 -1.35
N PRO A 70 -8.74 2.08 -0.39
CA PRO A 70 -8.66 1.75 1.02
C PRO A 70 -9.88 2.25 1.82
N ASN A 71 -11.11 2.14 1.29
CA ASN A 71 -12.32 2.38 2.09
C ASN A 71 -13.08 1.07 2.34
N ILE A 72 -12.42 0.15 3.05
CA ILE A 72 -13.08 -1.04 3.59
C ILE A 72 -14.04 -0.65 4.73
N LEU A 73 -13.80 0.48 5.40
CA LEU A 73 -14.68 1.07 6.42
C LEU A 73 -16.08 1.40 5.89
N GLU A 74 -16.18 1.94 4.67
CA GLU A 74 -17.44 2.37 4.06
C GLU A 74 -18.34 1.17 3.74
N ILE A 75 -17.74 0.06 3.29
CA ILE A 75 -18.44 -1.19 3.01
C ILE A 75 -18.96 -1.84 4.31
N PHE A 76 -18.21 -1.77 5.40
CA PHE A 76 -18.63 -2.33 6.68
C PHE A 76 -19.79 -1.54 7.31
N ASP A 77 -19.84 -0.22 7.12
CA ASP A 77 -20.93 0.62 7.63
C ASP A 77 -22.23 0.41 6.85
N ASP A 78 -22.17 0.35 5.52
CA ASP A 78 -23.34 0.05 4.68
C ASP A 78 -23.87 -1.37 4.92
N THR A 79 -22.96 -2.31 5.13
CA THR A 79 -23.29 -3.69 5.48
C THR A 79 -23.98 -3.74 6.86
N LYS A 80 -23.48 -3.02 7.87
CA LYS A 80 -24.07 -2.99 9.21
C LYS A 80 -25.46 -2.38 9.24
N ASN A 81 -25.70 -1.33 8.45
CA ASN A 81 -27.04 -0.71 8.35
C ASN A 81 -28.04 -1.65 7.68
N THR A 82 -27.62 -2.33 6.61
CA THR A 82 -28.44 -3.36 5.94
C THR A 82 -28.75 -4.54 6.87
N PHE A 83 -27.77 -4.99 7.66
CA PHE A 83 -27.98 -6.06 8.64
C PHE A 83 -28.93 -5.64 9.77
N ASN A 84 -28.91 -4.38 10.20
CA ASN A 84 -29.84 -3.87 11.21
C ASN A 84 -31.28 -3.77 10.69
N ASP A 85 -31.49 -3.38 9.44
CA ASP A 85 -32.83 -3.31 8.83
C ASP A 85 -33.45 -4.69 8.61
N VAL A 86 -32.61 -5.69 8.27
CA VAL A 86 -33.02 -7.09 8.14
C VAL A 86 -33.32 -7.71 9.50
N LYS A 87 -32.54 -7.40 10.53
CA LYS A 87 -32.79 -7.88 11.90
C LYS A 87 -34.08 -7.28 12.48
N ASN A 88 -34.29 -5.98 12.33
CA ASN A 88 -35.49 -5.31 12.84
C ASN A 88 -36.80 -5.77 12.17
N ASN A 89 -36.75 -6.23 10.92
CA ASN A 89 -37.92 -6.80 10.24
C ASN A 89 -38.16 -8.29 10.55
N THR A 90 -37.17 -9.01 11.07
CA THR A 90 -37.30 -10.44 11.39
C THR A 90 -37.81 -10.66 12.82
N ASP A 91 -37.66 -9.67 13.71
CA ASP A 91 -38.16 -9.72 15.09
C ASP A 91 -39.64 -9.27 15.24
N GLN A 92 -40.33 -8.94 14.14
CA GLN A 92 -41.77 -8.58 14.12
C GLN A 92 -42.70 -9.69 13.57
N LYS A 93 -42.35 -10.96 13.71
CA LYS A 93 -43.28 -12.06 13.43
C LYS A 93 -43.30 -13.15 14.50
#